data_AF-A0AAX3WWD4-F1
#
_entry.id   AF-A0AAX3WWD4-F1
#
_cell.length_a   1.000
_cell.length_b   1.000
_cell.length_c   1.000
_cell.angle_alpha   90.00
_cell.angle_beta   90.00
_cell.angle_gamma   90.00
#
_symmetry.space_group_name_H-M   'P 1'
#
loop_
_entity.id
_entity.type
_entity.pdbx_description
1 polymer ?
#
loop_
_entity_poly.entity_id
_entity_poly.type
_entity_poly.pdbx_seq_one_letter_code
_entity_poly.pdbx_strand_id
1 'polypeptide(L)' 'MTVEENNCPLCGKGNHCGIANGQKDCWCMTVYFPEEIFQAVPQELRKCICQKCLDTYKNTK' A
#
# COMPACT_ATOMS: atom_id res chain seq x y z
N MET A 1 13.86 -3.31 -15.71
CA MET A 1 12.39 -3.17 -15.56
C MET A 1 12.06 -3.67 -14.16
N THR A 2 12.12 -2.82 -13.15
CA THR A 2 12.04 -3.23 -11.74
C THR A 2 10.58 -3.27 -11.31
N VAL A 3 10.01 -4.49 -11.29
CA VAL A 3 8.60 -4.80 -10.99
C VAL A 3 8.26 -4.64 -9.50
N GLU A 4 9.24 -4.31 -8.65
CA GLU A 4 9.12 -4.38 -7.19
C GLU A 4 8.49 -3.15 -6.52
N GLU A 5 8.35 -2.02 -7.22
CA GLU A 5 7.71 -0.81 -6.65
C GLU A 5 6.17 -0.89 -6.66
N ASN A 6 5.62 -1.81 -7.46
CA ASN A 6 4.19 -1.96 -7.63
C ASN A 6 3.59 -3.08 -6.79
N ASN A 7 4.33 -3.66 -5.83
CA ASN A 7 3.82 -4.72 -4.96
C ASN A 7 3.47 -4.18 -3.56
N CYS A 8 2.36 -4.68 -3.02
CA CYS A 8 1.89 -4.41 -1.67
C CYS A 8 2.76 -5.19 -0.68
N PRO A 9 3.36 -4.55 0.34
CA PRO A 9 4.24 -5.22 1.28
C PRO A 9 3.51 -6.23 2.18
N LEU A 10 2.18 -6.15 2.29
CA LEU A 10 1.38 -7.04 3.14
C LEU A 10 0.95 -8.34 2.44
N CYS A 11 0.68 -8.29 1.14
CA CYS A 11 0.17 -9.47 0.41
C CYS A 11 0.97 -9.86 -0.83
N GLY A 12 2.01 -9.11 -1.18
CA GLY A 12 2.86 -9.35 -2.35
C GLY A 12 2.19 -9.08 -3.71
N LYS A 13 0.88 -8.77 -3.75
CA LYS A 13 0.13 -8.44 -4.98
C LYS A 13 0.30 -6.98 -5.38
N GLY A 14 -0.17 -6.62 -6.57
CA GLY A 14 -0.22 -5.22 -7.04
C GLY A 14 -0.76 -4.23 -6.00
N ASN A 15 0.02 -3.19 -5.67
CA ASN A 15 -0.40 -2.07 -4.83
C ASN A 15 -1.18 -0.99 -5.59
N HIS A 16 -1.09 -1.00 -6.92
CA HIS A 16 -1.68 0.01 -7.82
C HIS A 16 -1.29 1.44 -7.42
N CYS A 17 -0.01 1.66 -7.10
CA CYS A 17 0.52 2.97 -6.79
C CYS A 17 0.43 3.89 -8.00
N GLY A 18 -0.40 4.95 -7.94
CA GLY A 18 -0.53 5.91 -9.03
C GLY A 18 0.78 6.63 -9.34
N ILE A 19 1.54 7.03 -8.32
CA ILE A 19 2.84 7.71 -8.46
C ILE A 19 3.86 6.84 -9.21
N ALA A 20 3.98 5.56 -8.84
CA ALA A 20 4.89 4.62 -9.51
C ALA A 20 4.48 4.34 -10.96
N ASN A 21 3.20 4.55 -11.30
CA ASN A 21 2.69 4.48 -12.67
C ASN A 21 2.76 5.84 -13.41
N GLY A 22 3.43 6.84 -12.86
CA GLY A 22 3.60 8.16 -13.48
C GLY A 22 2.39 9.09 -13.35
N GLN A 23 1.43 8.77 -12.47
CA GLN A 23 0.31 9.65 -12.14
C GLN A 23 0.74 10.71 -11.12
N LYS A 24 -0.01 11.81 -11.04
CA LYS A 24 0.26 12.90 -10.10
C LYS A 24 -0.18 12.59 -8.67
N ASP A 25 -1.12 11.67 -8.53
CA ASP A 25 -1.75 11.27 -7.28
C ASP A 25 -1.85 9.74 -7.19
N CYS A 26 -2.15 9.25 -5.99
CA CYS A 26 -2.41 7.84 -5.73
C CYS A 26 -3.62 7.73 -4.80
N TRP A 27 -4.46 6.73 -5.02
CA TRP A 27 -5.63 6.45 -4.18
C TRP A 27 -5.26 6.27 -2.69
N CYS A 28 -4.04 5.81 -2.37
CA CYS A 28 -3.60 5.67 -0.99
C CYS A 28 -3.43 7.03 -0.28
N MET A 29 -3.34 8.13 -1.03
CA MET A 29 -3.24 9.48 -0.46
C MET A 29 -4.62 10.06 -0.12
N THR A 30 -5.70 9.47 -0.65
CA THR A 30 -7.07 9.95 -0.45
C THR A 30 -7.81 9.19 0.66
N VAL A 31 -7.15 8.26 1.34
CA VAL A 31 -7.75 7.41 2.37
C VAL A 31 -6.91 7.41 3.65
N TYR A 32 -7.56 7.17 4.77
CA TYR A 32 -6.89 7.02 6.06
C TYR A 32 -6.37 5.60 6.27
N PHE A 33 -5.09 5.51 6.65
CA PHE A 33 -4.41 4.29 7.07
C PHE A 33 -4.21 4.31 8.60
N PRO A 34 -4.73 3.31 9.34
CA PRO A 34 -4.43 3.15 10.76
C PRO A 34 -2.92 2.97 10.98
N GLU A 35 -2.33 3.61 11.99
CA GLU A 35 -0.88 3.54 12.23
C GLU A 35 -0.37 2.10 12.43
N GLU A 36 -1.21 1.26 13.02
CA GLU A 36 -0.90 -0.14 13.32
C GLU A 36 -0.67 -0.96 12.06
N ILE A 37 -1.27 -0.59 10.92
CA ILE A 37 -1.02 -1.26 9.64
C ILE A 37 0.44 -1.06 9.18
N PHE A 38 1.06 0.07 9.57
CA PHE A 38 2.45 0.36 9.27
C PHE A 38 3.41 -0.32 10.25
N GLN A 39 2.96 -0.78 11.41
CA GLN A 39 3.79 -1.60 12.30
C GLN A 39 4.03 -3.00 11.72
N ALA A 40 3.12 -3.50 10.90
CA ALA A 40 3.29 -4.75 10.17
C ALA A 40 4.26 -4.63 8.98
N VAL A 41 4.70 -3.42 8.62
CA VAL A 41 5.58 -3.16 7.48
C VAL A 41 6.90 -2.55 7.96
N PRO A 42 8.06 -3.20 7.71
CA PRO A 42 9.36 -2.61 8.01
C PRO A 42 9.50 -1.23 7.35
N GLN A 43 10.13 -0.28 8.04
CA GLN A 43 10.24 1.11 7.56
C GLN A 43 10.89 1.20 6.17
N GLU A 44 11.87 0.35 5.89
CA GLU A 44 12.57 0.24 4.60
C GLU A 44 11.67 -0.23 3.45
N LEU A 45 10.54 -0.87 3.78
CA LEU A 45 9.58 -1.43 2.82
C LEU A 45 8.26 -0.64 2.80
N ARG A 46 8.22 0.57 3.39
CA ARG A 46 7.04 1.44 3.36
C ARG A 46 6.74 1.91 1.93
N LYS A 47 5.93 1.10 1.26
CA LYS A 47 5.35 1.35 -0.07
C LYS A 47 3.83 1.46 0.04
N CYS A 48 3.18 1.80 -1.07
CA CYS A 48 1.71 1.80 -1.13
C CYS A 48 1.17 0.42 -0.69
N ILE A 49 0.23 0.43 0.25
CA ILE A 49 -0.52 -0.76 0.67
C ILE A 49 -1.78 -0.83 -0.17
N CYS A 50 -2.08 -1.97 -0.79
CA CYS A 50 -3.25 -2.12 -1.66
C CYS A 50 -4.59 -1.95 -0.91
N GLN A 51 -5.63 -1.53 -1.63
CA GLN A 51 -6.96 -1.28 -1.06
C GLN A 51 -7.51 -2.51 -0.34
N LYS A 52 -7.32 -3.68 -0.94
CA LYS A 52 -7.75 -4.95 -0.33
C LYS A 52 -7.15 -5.17 1.06
N CYS A 53 -5.85 -4.91 1.23
CA CYS A 53 -5.19 -5.08 2.52
C CYS A 53 -5.68 -4.04 3.54
N LEU A 54 -5.89 -2.79 3.11
CA LEU A 54 -6.47 -1.76 3.98
C LEU A 54 -7.88 -2.14 4.43
N ASP A 55 -8.72 -2.60 3.50
CA ASP A 55 -10.10 -2.99 3.79
C ASP A 55 -10.15 -4.23 4.69
N THR A 56 -9.33 -5.25 4.42
CA THR A 56 -9.22 -6.42 5.30
C THR A 56 -8.78 -6.01 6.71
N TYR A 57 -7.81 -5.11 6.83
CA TYR A 57 -7.35 -4.60 8.13
C TYR A 57 -8.48 -3.87 8.88
N LYS A 58 -9.25 -3.01 8.19
CA LYS A 58 -10.39 -2.28 8.77
C LYS A 58 -11.56 -3.19 9.18
N ASN A 59 -11.79 -4.29 8.47
CA ASN A 59 -12.88 -5.22 8.78
C ASN A 59 -12.53 -6.29 9.83
N THR A 60 -11.25 -6.43 10.19
CA THR A 60 -10.79 -7.41 11.20
C THR A 60 -10.61 -6.76 12.59
N LYS A 61 -10.87 -5.45 12.71
CA LYS A 61 -10.92 -4.68 13.96
C LYS A 61 -12.37 -4.45 14.35
#